data_AF-A0A964KCW8-F1
#
_entry.id   AF-A0A964KCW8-F1
#
_cell.length_a   1.000
_cell.length_b   1.000
_cell.length_c   1.000
_cell.angle_alpha   90.00
_cell.angle_beta   90.00
_cell.angle_gamma   90.00
#
_symmetry.space_group_name_H-M   'P 1'
#
loop_
_entity.id
_entity.type
_entity.pdbx_description
1 polymer ?
#
loop_
_entity_poly.entity_id
_entity_poly.type
_entity_poly.pdbx_seq_one_letter_code
_entity_poly.pdbx_strand_id
1 'polypeptide(L)' 'MTTTALEGLRVIDLTHYITGPFCTKLMADYGADVIKVERPDGGDPARRIGPFQGDDPHLEKSGLFLHLNT' A
#
# COMPACT_ATOMS: atom_id res chain seq x y z
N MET A 1 25.81 6.11 -9.45
CA MET A 1 24.59 5.72 -8.73
C MET A 1 23.70 6.94 -8.68
N THR A 2 22.55 6.91 -9.34
CA THR A 2 21.57 8.00 -9.27
C THR A 2 20.77 7.83 -8.00
N THR A 3 20.85 8.83 -7.12
CA THR A 3 20.01 8.92 -5.92
C THR A 3 18.57 9.14 -6.35
N THR A 4 17.63 8.41 -5.74
CA THR A 4 16.19 8.62 -5.96
C THR A 4 15.70 9.83 -5.15
N ALA A 5 14.62 10.49 -5.57
CA ALA A 5 14.24 11.80 -5.04
C ALA A 5 13.93 11.81 -3.53
N LEU A 6 13.50 10.68 -2.98
CA LEU A 6 13.13 10.50 -1.57
C LEU A 6 14.00 9.46 -0.85
N GLU A 7 15.17 9.14 -1.40
CA GLU A 7 16.10 8.18 -0.80
C GLU A 7 16.49 8.57 0.62
N GLY A 8 16.52 7.60 1.52
CA GLY A 8 16.91 7.79 2.93
C GLY A 8 15.78 8.32 3.84
N LEU A 9 14.59 8.62 3.29
CA LEU A 9 13.41 8.89 4.11
C LEU A 9 12.75 7.59 4.56
N ARG A 10 12.29 7.56 5.81
CA ARG A 10 11.43 6.51 6.36
C ARG A 10 10.05 7.09 6.67
N VAL A 11 9.01 6.47 6.14
CA VAL A 11 7.62 6.93 6.26
C VAL A 11 6.81 5.88 7.02
N ILE A 12 6.10 6.29 8.06
CA ILE A 12 5.09 5.45 8.71
C ILE A 12 3.73 5.76 8.08
N ASP A 13 3.21 4.83 7.30
CA ASP A 13 1.92 4.95 6.62
C ASP A 13 0.80 4.37 7.50
N LEU A 14 -0.02 5.27 8.05
CA LEU A 14 -1.24 4.95 8.83
C LEU A 14 -2.52 5.14 7.99
N THR A 15 -2.38 5.34 6.68
CA THR A 15 -3.49 5.61 5.78
C THR A 15 -4.20 4.33 5.34
N HIS A 16 -5.40 4.50 4.82
CA HIS A 16 -6.29 3.42 4.43
C HIS A 16 -7.14 3.81 3.21
N TYR A 17 -7.81 2.83 2.60
CA TYR A 17 -8.55 2.98 1.34
C TYR A 17 -7.64 3.36 0.16
N ILE A 18 -7.82 4.55 -0.43
CA ILE A 18 -7.30 4.85 -1.77
C ILE A 18 -6.32 6.03 -1.73
N THR A 19 -6.77 7.20 -1.29
CA THR A 19 -6.03 8.45 -1.48
C THR A 19 -4.71 8.51 -0.71
N GLY A 20 -4.70 8.01 0.52
CA GLY A 20 -3.49 7.92 1.34
C GLY A 20 -2.49 6.90 0.81
N PRO A 21 -2.89 5.62 0.61
CA PRO A 21 -2.00 4.60 0.06
C PRO A 21 -1.45 4.97 -1.32
N PHE A 22 -2.22 5.66 -2.16
CA PHE A 22 -1.71 6.19 -3.44
C PHE A 22 -0.58 7.20 -3.25
N CYS A 23 -0.69 8.09 -2.26
CA CYS A 23 0.34 9.07 -1.94
C CYS A 23 1.62 8.40 -1.43
N THR A 24 1.50 7.45 -0.48
CA THR A 24 2.64 6.76 0.11
C THR A 24 3.29 5.78 -0.87
N LYS A 25 2.51 5.14 -1.75
CA LYS A 25 3.04 4.40 -2.90
C LYS A 25 3.92 5.27 -3.79
N LEU A 26 3.48 6.47 -4.15
CA LEU A 26 4.33 7.38 -4.95
C LEU A 26 5.61 7.72 -4.19
N MET A 27 5.57 7.87 -2.87
CA MET A 27 6.79 8.10 -2.08
C MET A 27 7.75 6.90 -2.15
N ALA A 28 7.23 5.67 -2.07
CA ALA A 28 8.00 4.45 -2.23
C ALA A 28 8.61 4.35 -3.65
N ASP A 29 7.81 4.64 -4.69
CA ASP A 29 8.27 4.67 -6.10
C ASP A 29 9.43 5.67 -6.31
N TYR A 30 9.47 6.75 -5.51
CA TYR A 30 10.56 7.73 -5.51
C TYR A 30 11.66 7.47 -4.46
N GLY A 31 11.67 6.31 -3.81
CA GLY A 31 12.79 5.80 -3.01
C GLY A 31 12.65 5.90 -1.50
N ALA A 32 11.49 6.28 -0.97
CA ALA A 32 11.27 6.25 0.48
C ALA A 32 11.07 4.82 0.99
N ASP A 33 11.52 4.54 2.21
CA ASP A 33 11.20 3.32 2.96
C ASP A 33 9.86 3.48 3.68
N VAL A 34 8.79 2.98 3.07
CA VAL A 34 7.42 3.14 3.55
C VAL A 34 6.98 1.91 4.33
N ILE A 35 6.68 2.08 5.61
CA ILE A 35 6.17 1.04 6.50
C ILE A 35 4.67 1.27 6.70
N LYS A 36 3.84 0.42 6.11
CA LYS A 36 2.40 0.42 6.34
C LYS A 36 2.06 -0.26 7.66
N VAL A 37 1.35 0.46 8.53
CA VAL A 37 0.82 -0.09 9.79
C VAL A 37 -0.68 -0.27 9.64
N GLU A 38 -1.13 -1.50 9.76
CA GLU A 38 -2.53 -1.86 9.58
C GLU A 38 -3.18 -2.31 10.89
N ARG A 39 -4.52 -2.31 10.91
CA ARG A 39 -5.27 -2.80 12.07
C ARG A 39 -5.09 -4.31 12.23
N PRO A 40 -4.98 -4.83 13.47
CA PRO A 40 -4.81 -6.26 13.71
C PRO A 40 -6.02 -7.09 13.26
N ASP A 41 -7.20 -6.48 13.18
CA ASP A 41 -8.48 -7.09 12.83
C ASP A 41 -8.82 -6.92 11.33
N GLY A 42 -7.98 -7.49 10.48
CA GLY A 42 -8.24 -7.61 9.03
C GLY A 42 -7.68 -6.49 8.16
N GLY A 43 -6.79 -5.67 8.72
CA GLY A 43 -5.96 -4.74 7.98
C GLY A 43 -6.70 -3.52 7.39
N ASP A 44 -6.17 -2.99 6.30
CA ASP A 44 -6.78 -1.94 5.50
C ASP A 44 -8.10 -2.43 4.89
N PRO A 45 -9.21 -1.68 5.02
CA PRO A 45 -10.49 -2.02 4.37
C PRO A 45 -10.39 -2.27 2.87
N ALA A 46 -9.40 -1.69 2.17
CA ALA A 46 -9.15 -1.96 0.75
C ALA A 46 -8.92 -3.46 0.46
N ARG A 47 -8.40 -4.24 1.42
CA ARG A 47 -8.22 -5.70 1.32
C ARG A 47 -9.52 -6.47 1.05
N ARG A 48 -10.67 -5.85 1.32
CA ARG A 48 -12.01 -6.43 1.11
C ARG A 48 -12.70 -5.90 -0.14
N ILE A 49 -12.01 -5.10 -0.94
CA ILE A 49 -12.56 -4.50 -2.16
C ILE A 49 -11.97 -5.24 -3.36
N GLY A 50 -12.84 -5.76 -4.22
CA GLY A 50 -12.44 -6.42 -5.45
C GLY A 50 -11.83 -5.44 -6.48
N PRO A 51 -11.40 -5.94 -7.65
CA PRO A 51 -11.46 -7.34 -8.07
C PRO A 51 -10.56 -8.24 -7.22
N PHE A 52 -10.89 -9.51 -7.11
CA PHE A 52 -10.07 -10.48 -6.40
C PHE A 52 -9.36 -11.42 -7.38
N GLN A 53 -8.11 -11.77 -7.09
CA GLN A 53 -7.38 -12.74 -7.92
C GLN A 53 -8.13 -14.09 -7.96
N GLY A 54 -8.52 -14.52 -9.16
CA GLY A 54 -9.24 -15.78 -9.37
C GLY A 54 -10.66 -15.78 -8.79
N ASP A 55 -11.28 -14.61 -8.65
CA ASP A 55 -12.63 -14.42 -8.09
C ASP A 55 -12.80 -15.00 -6.66
N ASP A 56 -11.70 -15.10 -5.89
CA ASP A 56 -11.67 -15.59 -4.52
C ASP A 56 -11.58 -14.43 -3.50
N PRO A 57 -12.67 -14.09 -2.78
CA PRO A 57 -12.72 -12.96 -1.83
C PRO A 57 -11.86 -13.20 -0.59
N HIS A 58 -10.54 -12.97 -0.74
CA HIS A 58 -9.53 -13.14 0.31
C HIS A 58 -8.74 -11.83 0.52
N LEU A 59 -8.34 -11.57 1.77
CA LEU A 59 -7.68 -10.30 2.16
C LEU A 59 -6.34 -10.05 1.45
N GLU A 60 -5.66 -11.12 1.05
CA GLU A 60 -4.40 -11.07 0.29
C GLU A 60 -4.60 -11.12 -1.23
N LYS A 61 -5.84 -11.07 -1.71
CA LYS A 61 -6.16 -11.20 -3.14
C LYS A 61 -6.87 -9.99 -3.73
N SER A 62 -7.08 -8.94 -2.93
CA SER A 62 -7.65 -7.68 -3.43
C SER A 62 -6.70 -6.99 -4.40
N GLY A 63 -7.13 -6.87 -5.66
CA GLY A 63 -6.39 -6.13 -6.68
C GLY A 63 -6.27 -4.64 -6.35
N LEU A 64 -7.27 -4.04 -5.69
CA LEU A 64 -7.18 -2.65 -5.24
C LEU A 64 -6.07 -2.48 -4.20
N PHE A 65 -6.06 -3.33 -3.16
CA PHE A 65 -5.04 -3.26 -2.12
C PHE A 65 -3.64 -3.50 -2.69
N LEU A 66 -3.49 -4.55 -3.51
CA LEU A 66 -2.22 -4.91 -4.11
C LEU A 66 -1.70 -3.79 -5.03
N HIS A 67 -2.55 -3.14 -5.82
CA HIS A 67 -2.15 -2.04 -6.68
C HIS A 67 -1.62 -0.81 -5.92
N LEU A 68 -2.18 -0.55 -4.73
CA LEU A 68 -1.89 0.65 -3.95
C LEU A 68 -0.75 0.49 -2.95
N ASN A 69 -0.25 -0.72 -2.71
CA ASN A 69 0.72 -1.01 -1.65
C ASN A 69 1.88 -1.89 -2.15
N THR A 70 2.35 -1.66 -3.38
CA THR A 70 3.56 -2.26 -3.97
C THR A 70 4.82 -1.48 -3.65
#